data_AF-E1QUU1-F1
#
_entry.id   AF-E1QUU1-F1
#
_cell.length_a   1.000
_cell.length_b   1.000
_cell.length_c   1.000
_cell.angle_alpha   90.00
_cell.angle_beta   90.00
_cell.angle_gamma   90.00
#
_symmetry.space_group_name_H-M   'P 1'
#
loop_
_entity.id
_entity.type
_entity.pdbx_description
1 polymer ?
#
loop_
_entity_poly.entity_id
_entity_poly.type
_entity_poly.pdbx_seq_one_letter_code
_entity_poly.pdbx_strand_id
1 'polypeptide(L)'
;MNAVVKPEIVVTLNGENIGVIPRYDSEYVLMRERDFNVILDNTNLEIMLAVISGHNTFTQIMKRTNLQRGKLSRHLRRMLNAGWIIKSGNRYLPSGRIYVVYDVRDVDGEIMLSILMSKGAFIDPFHGLVIINGEPLSNYCSTCPLRQACVNNVKSLARKYNIELRGAEPSEAYVELFRELVRRDLIRKFKSGWRIVVMK
;
A
#
# COMPACT_ATOMS: atom_id res chain seq x y z
N MET A 1 14.63 -8.08 2.73
CA MET A 1 13.22 -7.81 3.08
C MET A 1 12.46 -9.10 2.87
N ASN A 2 11.77 -9.58 3.90
CA ASN A 2 10.95 -10.79 3.82
C ASN A 2 9.53 -10.39 3.43
N ALA A 3 8.92 -11.09 2.48
CA ALA A 3 7.55 -10.84 2.05
C ALA A 3 6.70 -12.10 2.21
N VAL A 4 5.51 -11.95 2.79
CA VAL A 4 4.44 -12.94 2.75
C VAL A 4 3.50 -12.50 1.63
N VAL A 5 3.39 -13.30 0.58
CA VAL A 5 2.49 -13.02 -0.55
C VAL A 5 1.40 -14.09 -0.55
N LYS A 6 0.16 -13.65 -0.35
CA LYS A 6 -1.04 -14.46 -0.54
C LYS A 6 -2.10 -13.63 -1.29
N PRO A 7 -3.08 -14.25 -1.97
CA PRO A 7 -3.99 -13.53 -2.87
C PRO A 7 -4.73 -12.35 -2.24
N GLU A 8 -5.07 -12.48 -0.95
CA GLU A 8 -5.88 -11.51 -0.19
C GLU A 8 -5.03 -10.53 0.61
N ILE A 9 -3.78 -10.87 0.95
CA ILE A 9 -2.88 -9.96 1.68
C ILE A 9 -1.42 -10.19 1.30
N VAL A 10 -0.72 -9.08 1.05
CA VAL A 10 0.74 -9.04 0.90
C VAL A 10 1.30 -8.23 2.06
N VAL A 11 2.27 -8.79 2.79
CA VAL A 11 2.96 -8.11 3.88
C VAL A 11 4.44 -8.20 3.65
N THR A 12 5.12 -7.07 3.58
CA THR A 12 6.58 -7.04 3.59
C THR A 12 7.07 -6.52 4.93
N LEU A 13 7.98 -7.25 5.53
CA LEU A 13 8.57 -6.90 6.82
C LEU A 13 9.93 -6.26 6.56
N ASN A 14 10.03 -4.98 6.88
CA ASN A 14 11.32 -4.31 6.99
C ASN A 14 11.99 -4.82 8.27
N GLY A 15 13.22 -5.35 8.15
CA GLY A 15 14.07 -5.53 9.33
C GLY A 15 14.44 -4.16 9.91
N GLU A 16 14.87 -4.10 11.17
CA GLU A 16 15.16 -2.88 11.94
C GLU A 16 16.17 -1.90 11.31
N ASN A 17 16.75 -2.22 10.16
CA ASN A 17 17.72 -1.41 9.45
C ASN A 17 17.15 -0.82 8.15
N ILE A 18 16.42 0.30 8.26
CA ILE A 18 16.29 1.25 7.13
C ILE A 18 16.45 2.68 7.66
N GLY A 19 17.60 3.28 7.39
CA GLY A 19 17.92 4.68 7.70
C GLY A 19 17.34 5.71 6.70
N VAL A 20 16.52 5.28 5.74
CA VAL A 20 15.93 6.15 4.71
C VAL A 20 14.41 6.08 4.79
N ILE A 21 13.80 7.13 5.34
CA ILE A 21 12.35 7.32 5.33
C ILE A 21 11.92 7.68 3.90
N PRO A 22 11.04 6.89 3.23
CA PRO A 22 10.49 7.28 1.94
C PRO A 22 9.80 8.64 2.06
N ARG A 23 10.14 9.57 1.16
CA ARG A 23 9.34 10.79 0.98
C ARG A 23 8.08 10.41 0.20
N TYR A 24 6.93 10.72 0.76
CA TYR A 24 5.62 10.58 0.12
C TYR A 24 5.18 11.94 -0.42
N ASP A 25 4.45 11.94 -1.53
CA ASP A 25 3.87 13.17 -2.08
C ASP A 25 2.54 13.53 -1.40
N SER A 26 1.81 12.51 -0.95
CA SER A 26 0.51 12.66 -0.28
C SER A 26 0.32 11.62 0.83
N GLU A 27 -0.46 11.95 1.86
CA GLU A 27 -0.77 10.98 2.93
C GLU A 27 -1.74 9.90 2.43
N TYR A 28 -2.73 10.28 1.61
CA TYR A 28 -3.69 9.36 1.01
C TYR A 28 -3.68 9.49 -0.52
N VAL A 29 -3.81 8.35 -1.19
CA VAL A 29 -4.04 8.26 -2.64
C VAL A 29 -5.33 7.48 -2.84
N LEU A 30 -6.32 8.13 -3.44
CA LEU A 30 -7.53 7.47 -3.91
C LEU A 30 -7.28 6.94 -5.31
N MET A 31 -7.54 5.65 -5.54
CA MET A 31 -7.35 5.03 -6.85
C MET A 31 -8.50 4.08 -7.21
N ARG A 32 -8.77 3.95 -8.51
CA ARG A 32 -9.73 2.96 -8.98
C ARG A 32 -9.15 1.57 -8.81
N GLU A 33 -10.02 0.58 -8.67
CA GLU A 33 -9.60 -0.81 -8.48
C GLU A 33 -8.65 -1.32 -9.56
N ARG A 34 -8.91 -0.99 -10.83
CA ARG A 34 -8.04 -1.39 -11.95
C ARG A 34 -6.60 -0.87 -11.81
N ASP A 35 -6.45 0.32 -11.26
CA ASP A 35 -5.16 1.00 -11.09
C ASP A 35 -4.46 0.46 -9.84
N PHE A 36 -5.21 0.21 -8.78
CA PHE A 36 -4.74 -0.52 -7.60
C PHE A 36 -4.17 -1.89 -7.97
N ASN A 37 -4.90 -2.69 -8.74
CA ASN A 37 -4.52 -4.07 -9.10
C ASN A 37 -3.22 -4.16 -9.91
N VAL A 38 -2.70 -3.04 -10.46
CA VAL A 38 -1.38 -3.01 -11.13
C VAL A 38 -0.27 -3.50 -10.20
N ILE A 39 -0.33 -3.20 -8.90
CA ILE A 39 0.72 -3.59 -7.94
C ILE A 39 0.83 -5.10 -7.72
N LEU A 40 -0.26 -5.83 -8.00
CA LEU A 40 -0.36 -7.27 -7.76
C LEU A 40 0.46 -8.10 -8.75
N ASP A 41 0.96 -7.48 -9.84
CA ASP A 41 1.98 -8.07 -10.69
C ASP A 41 3.31 -8.20 -9.92
N ASN A 42 3.89 -9.40 -9.90
CA ASN A 42 5.11 -9.67 -9.14
C ASN A 42 6.27 -8.73 -9.47
N THR A 43 6.43 -8.34 -10.75
CA THR A 43 7.49 -7.41 -11.15
C THR A 43 7.22 -6.00 -10.63
N ASN A 44 5.96 -5.54 -10.67
CA ASN A 44 5.58 -4.25 -10.09
C ASN A 44 5.76 -4.23 -8.57
N LEU A 45 5.40 -5.31 -7.88
CA LEU A 45 5.64 -5.45 -6.45
C LEU A 45 7.13 -5.35 -6.14
N GLU A 46 8.00 -6.11 -6.82
CA GLU A 46 9.46 -6.04 -6.63
C GLU A 46 10.03 -4.63 -6.88
N ILE A 47 9.53 -3.93 -7.90
CA ILE A 47 9.91 -2.53 -8.17
C ILE A 47 9.49 -1.64 -6.99
N MET A 48 8.27 -1.76 -6.51
CA MET A 48 7.77 -0.98 -5.37
C MET A 48 8.61 -1.23 -4.12
N LEU A 49 8.92 -2.49 -3.86
CA LEU A 49 9.79 -2.93 -2.78
C LEU A 49 11.21 -2.33 -2.88
N ALA A 50 11.77 -2.25 -4.08
CA ALA A 50 13.03 -1.54 -4.31
C ALA A 50 12.91 -0.05 -3.99
N VAL A 51 11.84 0.61 -4.46
CA VAL A 51 11.59 2.04 -4.24
C VAL A 51 11.44 2.38 -2.76
N ILE A 52 10.60 1.66 -2.01
CA ILE A 52 10.41 1.90 -0.56
C ILE A 52 11.66 1.57 0.25
N SER A 53 12.54 0.71 -0.26
CA SER A 53 13.84 0.40 0.36
C SER A 53 14.93 1.45 0.03
N GLY A 54 14.58 2.53 -0.68
CA GLY A 54 15.50 3.63 -1.00
C GLY A 54 16.19 3.54 -2.36
N HIS A 55 15.94 2.50 -3.16
CA HIS A 55 16.41 2.44 -4.55
C HIS A 55 15.48 3.28 -5.42
N ASN A 56 15.75 4.58 -5.53
CA ASN A 56 14.83 5.53 -6.13
C ASN A 56 15.23 6.01 -7.53
N THR A 57 16.40 5.67 -8.06
CA THR A 57 16.75 5.99 -9.45
C THR A 57 16.54 4.79 -10.37
N PHE A 58 16.33 5.03 -11.66
CA PHE A 58 16.17 3.96 -12.66
C PHE A 58 17.29 2.92 -12.58
N THR A 59 18.54 3.38 -12.50
CA THR A 59 19.73 2.50 -12.42
C THR A 59 19.76 1.68 -11.12
N GLN A 60 19.39 2.29 -9.98
CA GLN A 60 19.35 1.56 -8.71
C GLN A 60 18.25 0.50 -8.71
N ILE A 61 17.05 0.83 -9.20
CA ILE A 61 15.94 -0.12 -9.31
C ILE A 61 16.32 -1.27 -10.24
N MET A 62 16.92 -0.96 -11.40
CA MET A 62 17.39 -1.95 -12.37
C MET A 62 18.38 -2.92 -11.75
N LYS A 63 19.40 -2.41 -11.03
CA LYS A 63 20.38 -3.23 -10.32
C LYS A 63 19.73 -4.09 -9.24
N ARG A 64 18.79 -3.53 -8.47
CA ARG A 64 18.14 -4.23 -7.35
C ARG A 64 17.20 -5.35 -7.80
N THR A 65 16.51 -5.14 -8.92
CA THR A 65 15.49 -6.05 -9.47
C THR A 65 16.05 -6.99 -10.55
N ASN A 66 17.28 -6.75 -11.03
CA ASN A 66 17.89 -7.45 -12.16
C ASN A 66 17.04 -7.44 -13.45
N LEU A 67 16.20 -6.42 -13.62
CA LEU A 67 15.35 -6.28 -14.79
C LEU A 67 16.11 -5.67 -15.97
N GLN A 68 15.83 -6.13 -17.18
CA GLN A 68 16.31 -5.47 -18.39
C GLN A 68 15.69 -4.07 -18.53
N ARG A 69 16.44 -3.12 -19.09
CA ARG A 69 16.04 -1.70 -19.27
C ARG A 69 14.65 -1.53 -19.88
N GLY A 70 14.36 -2.24 -20.98
CA GLY A 70 13.07 -2.14 -21.66
C GLY A 70 11.91 -2.64 -20.80
N LYS A 71 12.10 -3.76 -20.08
CA LYS A 71 11.10 -4.32 -19.16
C LYS A 71 10.85 -3.34 -18.01
N LEU A 72 11.91 -2.87 -17.33
CA LEU A 72 11.80 -1.91 -16.23
C LEU A 72 11.07 -0.62 -16.67
N SER A 73 11.40 -0.08 -17.84
CA SER A 73 10.76 1.13 -18.36
C SER A 73 9.25 0.96 -18.55
N ARG A 74 8.80 -0.20 -19.07
CA ARG A 74 7.36 -0.49 -19.23
C ARG A 74 6.64 -0.59 -17.89
N HIS A 75 7.22 -1.31 -16.91
CA HIS A 75 6.62 -1.46 -15.59
C HIS A 75 6.57 -0.13 -14.82
N LEU A 76 7.65 0.65 -14.82
CA LEU A 76 7.66 1.99 -14.21
C LEU A 76 6.62 2.92 -14.84
N ARG A 77 6.48 2.91 -16.17
CA ARG A 77 5.43 3.69 -16.85
C ARG A 77 4.03 3.25 -16.41
N ARG A 78 3.78 1.94 -16.32
CA ARG A 78 2.50 1.40 -15.86
C ARG A 78 2.19 1.83 -14.42
N MET A 79 3.18 1.76 -13.52
CA MET A 79 3.01 2.18 -12.12
C MET A 79 2.84 3.69 -11.95
N LEU A 80 3.53 4.50 -12.77
CA LEU A 80 3.34 5.95 -12.82
C LEU A 80 1.91 6.30 -13.26
N ASN A 81 1.45 5.70 -14.36
CA ASN A 81 0.11 5.95 -14.90
C ASN A 81 -1.00 5.50 -13.93
N ALA A 82 -0.78 4.40 -13.22
CA ALA A 82 -1.69 3.90 -12.20
C ALA A 82 -1.63 4.69 -10.88
N GLY A 83 -0.67 5.60 -10.72
CA GLY A 83 -0.54 6.44 -9.54
C GLY A 83 0.00 5.71 -8.31
N TRP A 84 0.77 4.63 -8.46
CA TRP A 84 1.48 3.96 -7.34
C TRP A 84 2.80 4.63 -7.00
N ILE A 85 3.46 5.19 -8.01
CA ILE A 85 4.70 5.95 -7.85
C ILE A 85 4.57 7.28 -8.57
N ILE A 86 5.33 8.26 -8.12
CA ILE A 86 5.55 9.53 -8.81
C ILE A 86 7.01 9.66 -9.24
N LYS A 87 7.27 10.60 -10.15
CA LYS A 87 8.62 10.96 -10.55
C LYS A 87 8.94 12.38 -10.09
N SER A 88 9.89 12.52 -9.17
CA SER A 88 10.43 13.78 -8.71
C SER A 88 11.85 13.95 -9.24
N GLY A 89 12.00 14.70 -10.34
CA GLY A 89 13.27 14.81 -11.07
C GLY A 89 13.71 13.46 -11.65
N ASN A 90 14.87 12.95 -11.21
CA ASN A 90 15.37 11.63 -11.63
C ASN A 90 14.99 10.48 -10.68
N ARG A 91 14.22 10.77 -9.62
CA ARG A 91 13.84 9.81 -8.59
C ARG A 91 12.39 9.36 -8.73
N TYR A 92 12.15 8.09 -8.45
CA TYR A 92 10.84 7.47 -8.27
C TYR A 92 10.56 7.39 -6.77
N LEU A 93 9.37 7.82 -6.38
CA LEU A 93 8.90 7.81 -4.99
C LEU A 93 7.51 7.18 -4.93
N PRO A 94 7.11 6.57 -3.80
CA PRO A 94 5.71 6.21 -3.59
C PRO A 94 4.83 7.47 -3.70
N SER A 95 3.71 7.38 -4.39
CA SER A 95 2.80 8.52 -4.55
C SER A 95 2.10 8.89 -3.24
N GLY A 96 1.86 7.91 -2.37
CA GLY A 96 1.43 8.18 -1.02
C GLY A 96 1.73 7.09 0.00
N ARG A 97 1.31 7.37 1.23
CA ARG A 97 1.48 6.47 2.37
C ARG A 97 0.34 5.46 2.47
N ILE A 98 -0.90 5.90 2.25
CA ILE A 98 -2.11 5.07 2.32
C ILE A 98 -2.80 5.11 0.96
N TYR A 99 -3.09 3.95 0.40
CA TYR A 99 -3.78 3.76 -0.86
C TYR A 99 -5.18 3.22 -0.57
N VAL A 100 -6.18 3.94 -1.04
CA VAL A 100 -7.58 3.61 -0.79
C VAL A 100 -8.25 3.37 -2.14
N VAL A 101 -8.90 2.22 -2.26
CA VAL A 101 -9.62 1.87 -3.48
C VAL A 101 -11.02 2.43 -3.43
N TYR A 102 -11.44 3.09 -4.50
CA TYR A 102 -12.79 3.60 -4.64
C TYR A 102 -13.48 3.11 -5.92
N ASP A 103 -14.80 3.11 -5.85
CA ASP A 103 -15.72 2.99 -6.98
C ASP A 103 -16.53 4.30 -7.10
N VAL A 104 -16.89 4.69 -8.32
CA VAL A 104 -17.72 5.87 -8.58
C VAL A 104 -19.02 5.40 -9.19
N ARG A 105 -20.13 5.83 -8.61
CA ARG A 105 -21.47 5.59 -9.16
C ARG A 105 -22.20 6.90 -9.28
N ASP A 106 -22.96 7.02 -10.36
CA ASP A 106 -24.01 8.03 -10.47
C ASP A 106 -25.29 7.42 -9.92
N VAL A 107 -25.83 8.00 -8.86
CA VAL A 107 -27.04 7.56 -8.21
C VAL A 107 -27.94 8.77 -8.06
N ASP A 108 -29.06 8.78 -8.80
CA ASP A 108 -30.07 9.84 -8.76
C ASP A 108 -29.51 11.25 -8.98
N GLY A 109 -28.49 11.39 -9.84
CA GLY A 109 -27.85 12.68 -10.13
C GLY A 109 -26.77 13.09 -9.12
N GLU A 110 -26.48 12.25 -8.13
CA GLU A 110 -25.36 12.40 -7.20
C GLU A 110 -24.19 11.50 -7.60
N ILE A 111 -22.97 12.05 -7.53
CA ILE A 111 -21.74 11.27 -7.69
C ILE A 111 -21.39 10.66 -6.32
N MET A 112 -21.63 9.36 -6.18
CA MET A 112 -21.27 8.59 -4.98
C MET A 112 -19.87 7.99 -5.13
N LEU A 113 -18.97 8.35 -4.21
CA LEU A 113 -17.66 7.70 -4.05
C LEU A 113 -17.76 6.60 -2.99
N SER A 114 -17.76 5.34 -3.43
CA SER A 114 -17.78 4.18 -2.55
C SER A 114 -16.37 3.70 -2.26
N ILE A 115 -15.95 3.71 -1.00
CA ILE A 115 -14.63 3.21 -0.59
C ILE A 115 -14.69 1.71 -0.34
N LEU A 116 -13.83 0.93 -1.01
CA LEU A 116 -13.73 -0.51 -0.83
C LEU A 116 -12.85 -0.83 0.38
N MET A 117 -13.49 -1.00 1.55
CA MET A 117 -12.81 -1.25 2.82
C MET A 117 -12.09 -2.62 2.92
N SER A 118 -12.25 -3.47 1.91
CA SER A 118 -11.55 -4.75 1.72
C SER A 118 -10.39 -4.65 0.73
N LYS A 119 -10.10 -3.47 0.19
CA LYS A 119 -8.98 -3.22 -0.73
C LYS A 119 -8.25 -1.93 -0.41
N GLY A 120 -6.94 -2.04 -0.26
CA GLY A 120 -6.10 -0.89 -0.01
C GLY A 120 -4.68 -1.29 0.34
N ALA A 121 -3.82 -0.31 0.54
CA ALA A 121 -2.47 -0.55 0.98
C ALA A 121 -2.01 0.54 1.92
N PHE A 122 -1.03 0.23 2.76
CA PHE A 122 -0.28 1.25 3.47
C PHE A 122 1.21 0.92 3.45
N ILE A 123 2.01 1.97 3.38
CA ILE A 123 3.46 1.91 3.42
C ILE A 123 3.90 2.58 4.71
N ASP A 124 4.68 1.87 5.50
CA ASP A 124 5.36 2.44 6.65
C ASP A 124 6.88 2.24 6.51
N PRO A 125 7.69 3.28 6.73
CA PRO A 125 9.14 3.18 6.62
C PRO A 125 9.73 2.07 7.50
N PHE A 126 9.17 1.87 8.68
CA PHE A 126 9.67 0.93 9.69
C PHE A 126 9.00 -0.43 9.59
N HIS A 127 7.73 -0.47 9.18
CA HIS A 127 6.94 -1.71 9.20
C HIS A 127 6.74 -2.34 7.82
N GLY A 128 7.11 -1.65 6.74
CA GLY A 128 7.07 -2.14 5.36
C GLY A 128 5.76 -1.83 4.63
N LEU A 129 5.50 -2.57 3.56
CA LEU A 129 4.31 -2.47 2.72
C LEU A 129 3.31 -3.54 3.10
N VAL A 130 2.06 -3.13 3.33
CA VAL A 130 0.92 -4.03 3.47
C VAL A 130 -0.08 -3.72 2.37
N ILE A 131 -0.48 -4.74 1.60
CA ILE A 131 -1.51 -4.67 0.57
C ILE A 131 -2.63 -5.61 1.00
N ILE A 132 -3.84 -5.09 1.06
CA ILE A 132 -5.09 -5.81 1.31
C ILE A 132 -5.85 -5.87 -0.01
N ASN A 133 -6.21 -7.08 -0.44
CA ASN A 133 -6.91 -7.33 -1.70
C ASN A 133 -8.10 -8.30 -1.50
N GLY A 134 -8.68 -8.32 -0.31
CA GLY A 134 -9.82 -9.16 0.03
C GLY A 134 -9.94 -9.39 1.53
N GLU A 135 -10.95 -10.16 1.90
CA GLU A 135 -11.12 -10.64 3.28
C GLU A 135 -10.28 -11.91 3.48
N PRO A 136 -9.42 -11.96 4.52
CA PRO A 136 -8.70 -13.18 4.83
C PRO A 136 -9.67 -14.27 5.32
N LEU A 137 -9.42 -15.51 4.92
CA LEU A 137 -10.17 -16.68 5.40
C LEU A 137 -9.86 -16.98 6.88
N SER A 138 -10.72 -17.76 7.54
CA SER A 138 -10.40 -18.31 8.87
C SER A 138 -9.11 -19.15 8.82
N ASN A 139 -8.26 -19.07 9.85
CA ASN A 139 -6.98 -19.79 9.95
C ASN A 139 -5.94 -19.44 8.87
N TYR A 140 -6.09 -18.29 8.21
CA TYR A 140 -5.24 -17.86 7.09
C TYR A 140 -3.73 -17.89 7.38
N CYS A 141 -3.31 -17.61 8.61
CA CYS A 141 -1.89 -17.55 8.98
C CYS A 141 -1.40 -18.79 9.75
N SER A 142 -2.25 -19.79 9.98
CA SER A 142 -1.97 -20.94 10.85
C SER A 142 -0.67 -21.69 10.53
N THR A 143 -0.32 -21.84 9.25
CA THR A 143 0.90 -22.51 8.77
C THR A 143 2.01 -21.55 8.33
N CYS A 144 1.84 -20.24 8.55
CA CYS A 144 2.78 -19.24 8.03
C CYS A 144 4.03 -19.15 8.93
N PRO A 145 5.24 -19.40 8.40
CA PRO A 145 6.48 -19.32 9.19
C PRO A 145 6.78 -17.90 9.70
N LEU A 146 6.18 -16.87 9.08
CA LEU A 146 6.32 -15.47 9.48
C LEU A 146 5.17 -14.96 10.33
N ARG A 147 4.28 -15.83 10.82
CA ARG A 147 3.10 -15.43 11.61
C ARG A 147 3.46 -14.55 12.80
N GLN A 148 4.43 -14.96 13.62
CA GLN A 148 4.81 -14.19 14.81
C GLN A 148 5.39 -12.81 14.46
N ALA A 149 6.18 -12.73 13.40
CA ALA A 149 6.72 -11.46 12.91
C ALA A 149 5.61 -10.54 12.41
N CYS A 150 4.60 -11.07 11.73
CA CYS A 150 3.41 -10.33 11.32
C CYS A 150 2.57 -9.86 12.51
N VAL A 151 2.38 -10.70 13.54
CA VAL A 151 1.69 -10.33 14.79
C VAL A 151 2.40 -9.17 15.48
N ASN A 152 3.73 -9.24 15.60
CA ASN A 152 4.51 -8.17 16.22
C ASN A 152 4.41 -6.87 15.42
N ASN A 153 4.49 -6.97 14.09
CA ASN A 153 4.41 -5.83 13.18
C ASN A 153 3.04 -5.14 13.26
N VAL A 154 1.93 -5.88 13.13
CA VAL A 154 0.57 -5.30 13.18
C VAL A 154 0.26 -4.69 14.55
N LYS A 155 0.71 -5.31 15.65
CA LYS A 155 0.58 -4.75 17.00
C LYS A 155 1.38 -3.46 17.17
N SER A 156 2.60 -3.41 16.64
CA SER A 156 3.43 -2.19 16.67
C SER A 156 2.77 -1.05 15.90
N LEU A 157 2.23 -1.33 14.71
CA LEU A 157 1.47 -0.36 13.93
C LEU A 157 0.22 0.12 14.67
N ALA A 158 -0.55 -0.79 15.26
CA ALA A 158 -1.75 -0.45 16.02
C ALA A 158 -1.45 0.49 17.20
N ARG A 159 -0.37 0.23 17.96
CA ARG A 159 0.10 1.15 19.01
C ARG A 159 0.49 2.51 18.45
N LYS A 160 1.25 2.54 17.34
CA LYS A 160 1.68 3.78 16.67
C LYS A 160 0.49 4.65 16.27
N TYR A 161 -0.61 4.04 15.84
CA TYR A 161 -1.81 4.76 15.42
C TYR A 161 -2.89 4.87 16.50
N ASN A 162 -2.63 4.38 17.72
CA ASN A 162 -3.60 4.32 18.81
C ASN A 162 -4.93 3.65 18.40
N ILE A 163 -4.82 2.43 17.87
CA ILE A 163 -5.96 1.59 17.46
C ILE A 163 -5.92 0.31 18.28
N GLU A 164 -7.05 -0.06 18.87
CA GLU A 164 -7.22 -1.35 19.54
C GLU A 164 -7.60 -2.40 18.50
N LEU A 165 -6.88 -3.52 18.47
CA LEU A 165 -7.13 -4.63 17.55
C LEU A 165 -7.90 -5.74 18.25
N ARG A 166 -8.88 -6.29 17.55
CA ARG A 166 -9.70 -7.43 17.99
C ARG A 166 -9.45 -8.69 17.17
N GLY A 167 -8.85 -8.56 15.98
CA GLY A 167 -8.52 -9.67 15.10
C GLY A 167 -7.70 -10.77 15.78
N ALA A 168 -8.11 -12.02 15.60
CA ALA A 168 -7.45 -13.18 16.21
C ALA A 168 -6.18 -13.58 15.44
N GLU A 169 -6.20 -13.38 14.11
CA GLU A 169 -5.07 -13.63 13.22
C GLU A 169 -4.45 -12.31 12.72
N PRO A 170 -3.13 -12.28 12.40
CA PRO A 170 -2.48 -11.06 11.95
C PRO A 170 -3.07 -10.52 10.64
N SER A 171 -3.58 -11.38 9.74
CA SER A 171 -4.25 -10.95 8.52
C SER A 171 -5.52 -10.16 8.80
N GLU A 172 -6.37 -10.63 9.71
CA GLU A 172 -7.58 -9.92 10.15
C GLU A 172 -7.22 -8.58 10.80
N ALA A 173 -6.19 -8.60 11.66
CA ALA A 173 -5.71 -7.41 12.35
C ALA A 173 -5.20 -6.32 11.38
N TYR A 174 -4.54 -6.69 10.27
CA TYR A 174 -4.13 -5.71 9.25
C TYR A 174 -5.33 -5.08 8.54
N VAL A 175 -6.34 -5.88 8.23
CA VAL A 175 -7.59 -5.39 7.62
C VAL A 175 -8.31 -4.46 8.59
N GLU A 176 -8.44 -4.84 9.86
CA GLU A 176 -9.03 -4.02 10.91
C GLU A 176 -8.29 -2.69 11.07
N LEU A 177 -6.95 -2.73 11.18
CA LEU A 177 -6.11 -1.55 11.26
C LEU A 177 -6.35 -0.59 10.09
N PHE A 178 -6.34 -1.11 8.86
CA PHE A 178 -6.59 -0.30 7.67
C PHE A 178 -7.98 0.33 7.71
N ARG A 179 -9.01 -0.44 8.06
CA ARG A 179 -10.38 0.06 8.12
C ARG A 179 -10.53 1.19 9.13
N GLU A 180 -9.94 1.04 10.31
CA GLU A 180 -10.00 2.06 11.34
C GLU A 180 -9.22 3.32 10.97
N LEU A 181 -8.06 3.18 10.31
CA LEU A 181 -7.32 4.33 9.78
C LEU A 181 -8.14 5.10 8.75
N VAL A 182 -8.70 4.41 7.75
CA VAL A 182 -9.51 5.05 6.72
C VAL A 182 -10.76 5.69 7.33
N ARG A 183 -11.50 4.99 8.20
CA ARG A 183 -12.69 5.56 8.85
C ARG A 183 -12.37 6.78 9.69
N ARG A 184 -11.34 6.71 10.54
CA ARG A 184 -11.03 7.79 11.47
C ARG A 184 -10.47 9.02 10.76
N ASP A 185 -9.59 8.81 9.80
CA ASP A 185 -8.79 9.89 9.25
C ASP A 185 -9.36 10.38 7.91
N LEU A 186 -9.73 9.49 6.99
CA LEU A 186 -10.25 9.90 5.67
C LEU A 186 -11.65 10.51 5.78
N ILE A 187 -12.56 9.90 6.54
CA ILE A 187 -13.92 10.45 6.73
C ILE A 187 -13.85 11.81 7.45
N ARG A 188 -13.01 11.92 8.49
CA ARG A 188 -12.82 13.19 9.20
C ARG A 188 -12.31 14.27 8.26
N LYS A 189 -11.36 13.95 7.39
CA LYS A 189 -10.83 14.88 6.38
C LYS A 189 -11.91 15.32 5.39
N PHE A 190 -12.74 14.40 4.88
CA PHE A 190 -13.85 14.78 4.00
C PHE A 190 -14.83 15.74 4.71
N LYS A 191 -15.14 15.49 5.99
CA LYS A 191 -16.01 16.38 6.78
C LYS A 191 -15.39 17.75 7.07
N SER A 192 -14.05 17.87 7.10
CA SER A 192 -13.35 19.12 7.42
C SER A 192 -12.99 19.98 6.19
N GLY A 193 -13.49 19.64 5.00
CA GLY A 193 -13.30 20.45 3.78
C GLY A 193 -12.03 20.10 2.99
N TRP A 194 -11.84 18.82 2.64
CA TRP A 194 -10.66 18.39 1.88
C TRP A 194 -10.79 18.64 0.37
N ARG A 195 -9.67 18.97 -0.28
CA ARG A 195 -9.60 19.21 -1.72
C ARG A 195 -9.23 17.93 -2.45
N ILE A 196 -10.16 17.37 -3.21
CA ILE A 196 -9.86 16.32 -4.19
C ILE A 196 -9.35 17.02 -5.46
N VAL A 197 -8.07 16.84 -5.79
CA VAL A 197 -7.49 17.39 -7.02
C VAL A 197 -7.54 16.31 -8.11
N VAL A 198 -8.34 16.53 -9.14
CA VAL A 198 -8.37 15.67 -10.32
C VAL A 198 -7.24 16.09 -11.26
N MET A 199 -6.19 15.29 -11.33
CA MET A 199 -5.09 15.50 -12.27
C MET A 199 -5.48 14.94 -13.65
N LYS A 200 -5.20 15.70 -14.71
CA LYS A 200 -5.42 15.32 -16.12
C LYS A 200 -4.33 14.41 -16.64
#